data_AF-A0A3M8VT25-F1
#
_entry.id   AF-A0A3M8VT25-F1
#
_cell.length_a   1.000
_cell.length_b   1.000
_cell.length_c   1.000
_cell.angle_alpha   90.00
_cell.angle_beta   90.00
_cell.angle_gamma   90.00
#
_symmetry.space_group_name_H-M   'P 1'
#
loop_
_entity.id
_entity.type
_entity.pdbx_description
1 polymer ?
#
loop_
_entity_poly.entity_id
_entity_poly.type
_entity_poly.pdbx_seq_one_letter_code
_entity_poly.pdbx_strand_id
1 'polypeptide(L)'
;MSAHPPIEERLRAAFDARARLISAHDLSPARPPTGRAWGTRRIRRVVSAVAVTAAAAAAALAFLLPSGSDSPERPHHPAPPARAPSVTPHTPEPVPSPGEPRSRPSPSRPR
;
A
#
# COMPACT_ATOMS: atom_id res chain seq x y z
N MET A 1 -62.30 -23.14 1.77
CA MET A 1 -61.58 -21.93 2.23
C MET A 1 -60.85 -22.31 3.51
N SER A 2 -59.53 -22.44 3.45
CA SER A 2 -58.72 -22.91 4.57
C SER A 2 -58.61 -21.78 5.61
N ALA A 3 -59.40 -21.86 6.67
CA ALA A 3 -59.24 -20.97 7.80
C ALA A 3 -57.85 -21.21 8.39
N HIS A 4 -56.99 -20.18 8.34
CA HIS A 4 -55.69 -20.25 8.97
C HIS A 4 -55.88 -20.36 10.49
N PRO A 5 -55.07 -21.14 11.21
CA PRO A 5 -55.18 -21.24 12.65
C PRO A 5 -55.06 -19.83 13.28
N PRO A 6 -55.78 -19.56 14.38
CA PRO A 6 -55.91 -18.22 14.95
C PRO A 6 -54.57 -17.60 15.38
N ILE A 7 -53.54 -18.42 15.60
CA ILE A 7 -52.19 -17.96 15.89
C ILE A 7 -51.55 -17.34 14.64
N GLU A 8 -51.70 -17.95 13.46
CA GLU A 8 -51.12 -17.44 12.22
C GLU A 8 -51.71 -16.08 11.85
N GLU A 9 -53.01 -15.89 12.05
CA GLU A 9 -53.64 -14.59 11.79
C GLU A 9 -53.12 -13.50 12.73
N ARG A 10 -52.92 -13.83 14.01
CA ARG A 10 -52.32 -12.90 14.97
C ARG A 10 -50.87 -12.57 14.63
N LEU A 11 -50.10 -13.56 14.17
CA LEU A 11 -48.72 -13.34 13.73
C LEU A 11 -48.69 -12.46 12.48
N ARG A 12 -49.56 -12.73 11.50
CA ARG A 12 -49.67 -11.95 10.27
C ARG A 12 -50.03 -10.50 10.58
N ALA A 13 -51.03 -10.27 11.44
CA ALA A 13 -51.41 -8.94 11.90
C ALA A 13 -50.26 -8.23 12.65
N ALA A 14 -49.52 -8.95 13.49
CA ALA A 14 -48.38 -8.39 14.22
C ALA A 14 -47.23 -8.00 13.27
N PHE A 15 -46.91 -8.84 12.28
CA PHE A 15 -45.89 -8.53 11.27
C PHE A 15 -46.32 -7.36 10.38
N ASP A 16 -47.59 -7.30 9.97
CA ASP A 16 -48.13 -6.16 9.20
C ASP A 16 -48.04 -4.85 10.00
N ALA A 17 -48.41 -4.90 11.29
CA ALA A 17 -48.26 -3.75 12.18
C ALA A 17 -46.78 -3.32 12.31
N ARG A 18 -45.85 -4.27 12.39
CA ARG A 18 -44.41 -3.99 12.45
C ARG A 18 -43.87 -3.43 11.13
N ALA A 19 -44.32 -3.96 9.99
CA ALA A 19 -43.89 -3.52 8.66
C ALA A 19 -44.25 -2.04 8.39
N ARG A 20 -45.38 -1.56 8.92
CA ARG A 20 -45.79 -0.14 8.84
C ARG A 20 -44.85 0.81 9.57
N LEU A 21 -44.03 0.31 10.51
CA LEU A 21 -43.04 1.11 11.23
C LEU A 21 -41.68 1.18 10.50
N ILE A 22 -41.46 0.37 9.48
CA ILE A 22 -40.21 0.36 8.71
C ILE A 22 -40.30 1.42 7.62
N SER A 23 -39.39 2.40 7.66
CA SER A 23 -39.30 3.45 6.65
C SER A 23 -38.39 3.02 5.48
N ALA A 24 -38.48 3.75 4.36
CA ALA A 24 -37.56 3.57 3.24
C ALA A 24 -36.08 3.81 3.65
N HIS A 25 -35.83 4.59 4.70
CA HIS A 25 -34.49 4.81 5.23
C HIS A 25 -33.94 3.58 5.94
N ASP A 26 -34.78 2.86 6.69
CA ASP A 26 -34.40 1.62 7.39
C ASP A 26 -34.06 0.48 6.42
N LEU A 27 -34.66 0.53 5.23
CA LEU A 27 -34.37 -0.38 4.11
C LEU A 27 -33.25 0.12 3.20
N SER A 28 -32.76 1.35 3.42
CA SER A 28 -31.73 1.91 2.55
C SER A 28 -30.42 1.15 2.76
N PRO A 29 -29.70 0.81 1.67
CA PRO A 29 -28.39 0.19 1.79
C PRO A 29 -27.46 1.05 2.64
N ALA A 30 -26.66 0.40 3.49
CA ALA A 30 -25.65 1.09 4.27
C ALA A 30 -24.78 1.96 3.34
N ARG A 31 -24.65 3.24 3.68
CA ARG A 31 -23.90 4.19 2.85
C ARG A 31 -22.45 3.69 2.74
N PRO A 32 -21.89 3.59 1.53
CA PRO A 32 -20.49 3.21 1.40
C PRO A 32 -19.63 4.21 2.18
N PRO A 33 -18.52 3.76 2.79
CA PRO A 33 -17.65 4.65 3.56
C PRO A 33 -17.25 5.84 2.69
N THR A 34 -17.62 7.03 3.13
CA THR A 34 -17.33 8.27 2.42
C THR A 34 -15.93 8.75 2.81
N GLY A 35 -15.13 9.18 1.84
CA GLY A 35 -13.81 9.74 2.11
C GLY A 35 -12.77 9.41 1.04
N ARG A 36 -11.76 10.28 0.94
CA ARG A 36 -10.65 10.17 -0.04
C ARG A 36 -9.91 8.83 0.06
N ALA A 37 -9.86 8.23 1.25
CA ALA A 37 -9.18 6.96 1.49
C ALA A 37 -9.81 5.77 0.74
N TRP A 38 -11.13 5.74 0.57
CA TRP A 38 -11.80 4.59 -0.06
C TRP A 38 -11.70 4.61 -1.59
N GLY A 39 -11.85 5.80 -2.19
CA GLY A 39 -11.64 5.99 -3.63
C GLY A 39 -10.18 5.75 -4.04
N THR A 40 -9.23 6.33 -3.32
CA THR A 40 -7.79 6.14 -3.62
C THR A 40 -7.34 4.70 -3.46
N ARG A 41 -7.90 3.93 -2.52
CA ARG A 41 -7.56 2.50 -2.35
C ARG A 41 -7.94 1.67 -3.57
N ARG A 42 -9.09 1.91 -4.19
CA ARG A 42 -9.49 1.21 -5.43
C ARG A 42 -8.59 1.59 -6.60
N ILE A 43 -8.33 2.89 -6.77
CA ILE A 43 -7.45 3.39 -7.85
C ILE A 43 -6.05 2.82 -7.70
N ARG A 44 -5.48 2.86 -6.48
CA ARG A 44 -4.16 2.29 -6.20
C ARG A 44 -4.09 0.80 -6.53
N ARG A 45 -5.14 0.03 -6.23
CA ARG A 45 -5.19 -1.42 -6.56
C ARG A 45 -5.20 -1.66 -8.07
N VAL A 46 -5.97 -0.87 -8.82
CA VAL A 46 -6.00 -1.00 -10.29
C VAL A 46 -4.67 -0.59 -10.89
N VAL A 47 -4.12 0.56 -10.48
CA VAL A 47 -2.81 1.04 -10.94
C VAL A 47 -1.72 0.03 -10.61
N SER A 48 -1.72 -0.55 -9.40
CA SER A 48 -0.74 -1.57 -9.04
C SER A 48 -0.91 -2.84 -9.87
N ALA A 49 -2.14 -3.28 -10.15
CA ALA A 49 -2.38 -4.46 -10.97
C ALA A 49 -1.86 -4.24 -12.40
N VAL A 50 -2.21 -3.10 -13.01
CA VAL A 50 -1.71 -2.72 -14.35
C VAL A 50 -0.19 -2.63 -14.37
N ALA A 51 0.43 -1.99 -13.36
CA ALA A 51 1.88 -1.87 -13.27
C ALA A 51 2.57 -3.25 -13.14
N VAL A 52 2.01 -4.16 -12.33
CA VAL A 52 2.53 -5.53 -12.18
C VAL A 52 2.41 -6.30 -13.49
N THR A 53 1.26 -6.21 -14.16
CA THR A 53 1.06 -6.89 -15.46
C THR A 53 2.01 -6.33 -16.52
N ALA A 54 2.18 -5.01 -16.59
CA ALA A 54 3.11 -4.37 -17.51
C ALA A 54 4.57 -4.77 -17.24
N ALA A 55 4.99 -4.80 -15.97
CA ALA A 55 6.32 -5.22 -15.58
C ALA A 55 6.58 -6.71 -15.93
N ALA A 56 5.59 -7.58 -15.68
CA ALA A 56 5.68 -9.00 -16.04
C ALA A 56 5.79 -9.19 -17.56
N ALA A 57 5.00 -8.45 -18.35
CA ALA A 57 5.08 -8.48 -19.81
C ALA A 57 6.44 -7.99 -20.32
N ALA A 58 6.97 -6.89 -19.77
CA ALA A 58 8.30 -6.38 -20.13
C ALA A 58 9.41 -7.39 -19.79
N ALA A 59 9.34 -8.05 -18.63
CA ALA A 59 10.28 -9.10 -18.24
C ALA A 59 10.19 -10.32 -19.16
N ALA A 60 8.97 -10.73 -19.55
CA ALA A 60 8.78 -11.82 -20.51
C ALA A 60 9.37 -11.46 -21.88
N LEU A 61 9.16 -10.24 -22.38
CA LEU A 61 9.75 -9.77 -23.63
C LEU A 61 11.27 -9.71 -23.55
N ALA A 62 11.85 -9.19 -22.46
CA ALA A 62 13.30 -9.15 -22.26
C ALA A 62 13.92 -10.55 -22.15
N PHE A 63 13.18 -11.53 -21.62
CA PHE A 63 13.64 -12.92 -21.53
C PHE A 63 13.49 -13.67 -22.86
N LEU A 64 12.44 -13.37 -23.64
CA LEU A 64 12.13 -14.03 -24.90
C LEU A 64 12.83 -13.41 -26.12
N LEU A 65 13.29 -12.15 -26.04
CA LEU A 65 14.19 -11.54 -27.02
C LEU A 65 15.65 -11.76 -26.56
N PRO A 66 16.36 -12.80 -27.06
CA PRO A 66 17.80 -12.86 -26.91
C PRO A 66 18.40 -11.61 -27.57
N SER A 67 19.16 -10.83 -26.80
CA SER A 67 19.81 -9.58 -27.20
C SER A 67 20.63 -9.72 -28.49
N GLY A 68 20.00 -9.49 -29.64
CA GLY A 68 20.65 -9.18 -30.89
C GLY A 68 20.65 -7.67 -31.08
N SER A 69 21.85 -7.07 -31.05
CA SER A 69 22.18 -5.66 -31.30
C SER A 69 21.42 -4.63 -30.44
N ASP A 70 22.05 -4.23 -29.34
CA ASP A 70 22.50 -2.84 -29.16
C ASP A 70 23.07 -2.73 -27.75
N SER A 71 24.37 -2.96 -27.66
CA SER A 71 25.13 -2.48 -26.52
C SER A 71 24.94 -0.96 -26.48
N PRO A 72 24.40 -0.36 -25.39
CA PRO A 72 24.42 1.08 -25.27
C PRO A 72 25.89 1.47 -25.18
N GLU A 73 26.40 2.01 -26.28
CA GLU A 73 27.73 2.53 -26.42
C GLU A 73 28.06 3.36 -25.19
N ARG A 74 29.00 2.85 -24.39
CA ARG A 74 29.39 3.45 -23.12
C ARG A 74 29.91 4.85 -23.46
N PRO A 75 29.38 5.94 -22.89
CA PRO A 75 29.88 7.27 -23.19
C PRO A 75 31.38 7.32 -22.92
N HIS A 76 32.18 7.62 -23.94
CA HIS A 76 33.61 7.85 -23.80
C HIS A 76 33.80 9.06 -22.89
N HIS A 77 34.01 8.84 -21.60
CA HIS A 77 34.41 9.89 -20.69
C HIS A 77 35.85 10.31 -21.05
N PRO A 78 36.09 11.59 -21.36
CA PRO A 78 37.44 12.08 -21.56
C PRO A 78 38.25 11.86 -20.28
N ALA A 79 39.50 11.42 -20.44
CA ALA A 79 40.39 11.15 -19.31
C ALA A 79 40.54 12.42 -18.44
N PRO A 80 40.46 12.30 -17.10
CA PRO A 80 40.61 13.44 -16.23
C PRO A 80 42.01 14.07 -16.41
N PRO A 81 42.13 15.41 -16.39
CA PRO A 81 43.40 16.08 -16.57
C PRO A 81 44.40 15.66 -15.49
N ALA A 82 45.68 15.58 -15.86
CA ALA A 82 46.77 15.17 -14.98
C ALA A 82 46.76 16.00 -13.67
N ARG A 83 46.75 15.29 -12.55
CA ARG A 83 46.74 15.89 -11.21
C ARG A 83 48.04 16.66 -10.99
N ALA A 84 47.95 17.96 -10.71
CA ALA A 84 49.09 18.75 -10.26
C ALA A 84 49.69 18.14 -8.98
N PRO A 85 51.02 18.26 -8.77
CA PRO A 85 51.68 17.70 -7.58
C PRO A 85 51.05 18.28 -6.31
N SER A 86 50.65 17.38 -5.40
CA SER A 86 50.02 17.74 -4.13
C SER A 86 50.97 18.55 -3.26
N VAL A 87 50.59 19.78 -2.93
CA VAL A 87 51.05 20.44 -1.71
C VAL A 87 50.30 19.77 -0.56
N THR A 88 50.99 18.95 0.23
CA THR A 88 50.48 18.35 1.47
C THR A 88 50.29 19.41 2.55
N PRO A 89 49.06 19.67 3.04
CA PRO A 89 48.87 20.33 4.32
C PRO A 89 48.96 19.28 5.43
N HIS A 90 49.73 19.59 6.47
CA HIS A 90 49.96 18.74 7.63
C HIS A 90 48.65 18.30 8.31
N THR A 91 48.52 16.99 8.55
CA THR A 91 47.44 16.34 9.32
C THR A 91 47.57 16.65 10.81
N PRO A 92 46.54 17.21 11.48
CA PRO A 92 46.38 17.07 12.92
C PRO A 92 45.77 15.70 13.26
N GLU A 93 46.33 15.01 14.26
CA GLU A 93 45.84 13.72 14.76
C GLU A 93 44.37 13.76 15.20
N PRO A 94 43.56 12.73 14.91
CA PRO A 94 42.23 12.59 15.48
C PRO A 94 42.31 12.05 16.93
N VAL A 95 41.70 12.79 17.86
CA VAL A 95 41.46 12.38 19.24
C VAL A 95 40.46 11.21 19.26
N PRO A 96 40.73 10.10 19.98
CA PRO A 96 39.79 8.98 20.04
C PRO A 96 38.53 9.37 20.83
N SER A 97 37.38 9.34 20.16
CA SER A 97 36.07 9.51 20.81
C SER A 97 35.65 8.20 21.51
N PRO A 98 35.19 8.24 22.77
CA PRO A 98 34.83 7.04 23.52
C PRO A 98 33.66 6.27 22.89
N GLY A 99 33.78 4.95 22.87
CA GLY A 99 32.87 4.03 22.20
C GLY A 99 31.45 4.02 22.76
N GLU A 100 30.48 3.78 21.87
CA GLU A 100 29.12 3.39 22.23
C GLU A 100 29.09 1.95 22.75
N PRO A 101 28.15 1.65 23.66
CA PRO A 101 27.34 0.47 23.42
C PRO A 101 25.84 0.70 23.62
N ARG A 102 25.09 0.40 22.55
CA ARG A 102 23.87 -0.42 22.46
C ARG A 102 22.84 -0.46 23.61
N SER A 103 21.59 -0.27 23.18
CA SER A 103 20.37 -1.04 23.51
C SER A 103 19.60 -0.79 24.84
N ARG A 104 18.42 -0.17 24.67
CA ARG A 104 17.07 -0.38 25.27
C ARG A 104 16.88 -1.72 26.05
N PRO A 105 15.97 -1.89 27.06
CA PRO A 105 14.72 -1.14 27.32
C PRO A 105 14.37 -0.80 28.78
N SER A 106 13.42 0.13 28.97
CA SER A 106 12.80 0.46 30.27
C SER A 106 11.82 -0.62 30.72
N PRO A 107 11.94 -1.15 31.95
CA PRO A 107 10.85 -1.78 32.67
C PRO A 107 10.35 -0.84 33.78
N SER A 108 9.07 -0.49 33.77
CA SER A 108 8.38 -0.10 34.99
C SER A 108 6.98 -0.70 34.94
N ARG A 109 6.81 -1.72 35.78
CA ARG A 109 5.57 -2.44 36.06
C ARG A 109 4.83 -1.76 37.23
N PRO A 110 3.54 -2.09 37.44
CA PRO A 110 2.58 -1.24 38.14
C PRO A 110 2.58 -1.45 39.65
N ARG A 111 2.15 -0.41 40.38
CA ARG A 111 1.40 -0.53 41.64
C ARG A 111 0.62 0.75 41.89
#